data_AF-A0A0K1F5M4-F1
#
_entry.id   AF-A0A0K1F5M4-F1
#
_cell.length_a   1.000
_cell.length_b   1.000
_cell.length_c   1.000
_cell.angle_alpha   90.00
_cell.angle_beta   90.00
_cell.angle_gamma   90.00
#
_symmetry.space_group_name_H-M   'P 1'
#
loop_
_entity.id
_entity.type
_entity.pdbx_description
1 polymer ?
#
loop_
_entity_poly.entity_id
_entity_poly.type
_entity_poly.pdbx_seq_one_letter_code
_entity_poly.pdbx_strand_id
1 'polypeptide(L)'
;MRITIVNGSPRRRGATAKVLHAMQERAIVRWDAEVAYFDLGDYEMRYCDGCTSCYRTGRCHKDDGLEEVLDVLAASEGLVLGTPTYASNVSGVMKTFIDRGHFIMERALQGRHAVTVATGGNRGAGRALGVLRQLVVYSGGRVSDSISAIQHFNTDPLADSHRRHRVERATDRLCSDILSPRHHPLQTMESSLVFNVGIKPHVLAEAEGYSAVIASWKRRGID
;
A
#
# COMPACT_ATOMS: atom_id res chain seq x y z
N MET A 1 4.27 16.14 -7.47
CA MET A 1 3.79 15.20 -6.42
C MET A 1 4.63 13.94 -6.46
N ARG A 2 4.82 13.25 -5.33
CA ARG A 2 5.57 11.98 -5.25
C ARG A 2 4.66 10.78 -5.03
N ILE A 3 4.75 9.80 -5.93
CA ILE A 3 3.96 8.57 -5.88
C ILE A 3 4.88 7.35 -5.80
N THR A 4 4.62 6.47 -4.84
CA THR A 4 5.31 5.18 -4.73
C THR A 4 4.40 4.06 -5.24
N ILE A 5 4.88 3.28 -6.21
CA ILE A 5 4.18 2.13 -6.77
C ILE A 5 4.89 0.85 -6.33
N VAL A 6 4.15 -0.04 -5.67
CA VAL A 6 4.66 -1.31 -5.16
C VAL A 6 4.00 -2.46 -5.91
N ASN A 7 4.80 -3.18 -6.69
CA ASN A 7 4.41 -4.41 -7.35
C ASN A 7 4.71 -5.62 -6.45
N GLY A 8 3.68 -6.15 -5.80
CA GLY A 8 3.75 -7.40 -5.05
C GLY A 8 3.64 -8.66 -5.91
N SER A 9 3.73 -8.56 -7.23
CA SER A 9 3.82 -9.75 -8.09
C SER A 9 5.24 -10.31 -8.07
N PRO A 10 5.43 -11.64 -7.98
CA PRO A 10 6.73 -12.24 -8.27
C PRO A 10 7.11 -12.12 -9.77
N ARG A 11 6.19 -11.65 -10.63
CA ARG A 11 6.41 -11.53 -12.07
C ARG A 11 6.49 -10.05 -12.48
N ARG A 12 7.71 -9.61 -12.81
CA ARG A 12 8.01 -8.24 -13.28
C ARG A 12 7.25 -7.79 -14.53
N ARG A 13 6.83 -8.74 -15.36
CA ARG A 13 6.08 -8.48 -16.61
C ARG A 13 4.71 -9.14 -16.61
N GLY A 14 4.23 -9.51 -15.42
CA GLY A 14 2.93 -10.13 -15.23
C GLY A 14 1.78 -9.15 -15.41
N ALA A 15 0.56 -9.67 -15.26
CA ALA A 15 -0.66 -8.87 -15.30
C ALA A 15 -0.66 -7.67 -14.35
N THR A 16 -0.27 -7.88 -13.10
CA THR A 16 -0.18 -6.80 -12.09
C THR A 16 0.78 -5.71 -12.55
N ALA A 17 2.00 -6.09 -12.92
CA ALA A 17 3.02 -5.14 -13.38
C ALA A 17 2.54 -4.30 -14.57
N LYS A 18 1.88 -4.92 -15.56
CA LYS A 18 1.32 -4.20 -16.72
C LYS A 18 0.30 -3.13 -16.32
N VAL A 19 -0.61 -3.44 -15.39
CA VAL A 19 -1.56 -2.44 -14.87
C VAL A 19 -0.82 -1.32 -14.15
N LEU A 20 0.16 -1.66 -13.30
CA LEU A 20 0.93 -0.69 -12.54
C LEU A 20 1.80 0.21 -13.43
N HIS A 21 2.40 -0.31 -14.50
CA HIS A 21 3.16 0.50 -15.46
C HIS A 21 2.26 1.46 -16.23
N ALA A 22 1.03 1.06 -16.58
CA ALA A 22 0.09 2.00 -17.19
C ALA A 22 -0.33 3.12 -16.22
N MET A 23 -0.44 2.82 -14.92
CA MET A 23 -0.67 3.86 -13.90
C MET A 23 0.55 4.78 -13.76
N GLN A 24 1.77 4.21 -13.73
CA GLN A 24 3.02 4.97 -13.71
C GLN A 24 3.10 5.94 -14.90
N GLU A 25 2.91 5.43 -16.12
CA GLU A 25 2.94 6.22 -17.35
C GLU A 25 1.91 7.35 -17.29
N ARG A 26 0.66 7.04 -16.91
CA ARG A 26 -0.40 8.04 -16.79
C ARG A 26 -0.07 9.13 -15.75
N ALA A 27 0.47 8.75 -14.60
CA ALA A 27 0.86 9.69 -13.55
C ALA A 27 1.99 10.63 -14.02
N ILE A 28 3.01 10.10 -14.69
CA ILE A 28 4.12 10.89 -15.23
C ILE A 28 3.63 11.82 -16.34
N VAL A 29 3.00 11.28 -17.39
CA VAL A 29 2.69 12.02 -18.62
C VAL A 29 1.62 13.08 -18.40
N ARG A 30 0.59 12.80 -17.58
CA ARG A 30 -0.54 13.73 -17.40
C ARG A 30 -0.39 14.65 -16.20
N TRP A 31 0.27 14.20 -15.13
CA TRP A 31 0.29 14.89 -13.84
C TRP A 31 1.69 15.34 -13.42
N ASP A 32 2.71 15.09 -14.23
CA ASP A 32 4.11 15.42 -13.94
C ASP A 32 4.54 14.88 -12.55
N ALA A 33 4.09 13.67 -12.24
CA ALA A 33 4.37 13.02 -10.97
C ALA A 33 5.77 12.40 -10.98
N GLU A 34 6.52 12.58 -9.89
CA GLU A 34 7.72 11.81 -9.60
C GLU A 34 7.29 10.43 -9.09
N VAL A 35 7.68 9.36 -9.79
CA VAL A 35 7.25 8.00 -9.46
C VAL A 35 8.42 7.11 -9.09
N ALA A 36 8.41 6.58 -7.85
CA ALA A 36 9.26 5.48 -7.44
C ALA A 36 8.52 4.15 -7.66
N TYR A 37 9.14 3.19 -8.35
CA TYR A 37 8.54 1.89 -8.65
C TYR A 37 9.36 0.76 -8.04
N PHE A 38 8.72 -0.09 -7.24
CA PHE A 38 9.35 -1.21 -6.55
C PHE A 38 8.75 -2.54 -6.99
N ASP A 39 9.55 -3.36 -7.67
CA ASP A 39 9.26 -4.77 -7.90
C ASP A 39 9.68 -5.57 -6.67
N LEU A 40 8.73 -5.90 -5.78
CA LEU A 40 9.05 -6.68 -4.56
C LEU A 40 9.59 -8.08 -4.88
N GLY A 41 9.32 -8.60 -6.08
CA GLY A 41 9.89 -9.87 -6.55
C GLY A 41 11.41 -9.84 -6.79
N ASP A 42 12.03 -8.66 -6.80
CA ASP A 42 13.50 -8.52 -6.91
C ASP A 42 14.20 -8.58 -5.54
N TYR A 43 13.45 -8.53 -4.44
CA TYR A 43 13.99 -8.49 -3.09
C TYR A 43 13.95 -9.88 -2.47
N GLU A 44 15.07 -10.31 -1.89
CA GLU A 44 15.14 -11.51 -1.06
C GLU A 44 14.62 -11.22 0.37
N MET A 45 13.36 -10.77 0.46
CA MET A 45 12.75 -10.42 1.74
C MET A 45 12.60 -11.66 2.62
N ARG A 46 13.27 -11.65 3.76
CA ARG A 46 13.05 -12.63 4.82
C ARG A 46 11.69 -12.40 5.48
N TYR A 47 11.08 -13.45 6.04
CA TYR A 47 9.81 -13.34 6.75
C TYR A 47 9.95 -12.57 8.07
N CYS A 48 8.83 -12.01 8.52
CA CYS A 48 8.72 -11.47 9.87
C CYS A 48 8.85 -12.62 10.89
N ASP A 49 9.67 -12.43 11.92
CA ASP A 49 9.87 -13.38 13.01
C ASP A 49 9.08 -13.01 14.27
N GLY A 50 8.29 -11.93 14.22
CA GLY A 50 7.48 -11.49 15.35
C GLY A 50 8.28 -10.95 16.53
N CYS A 51 9.55 -10.58 16.34
CA CYS A 51 10.43 -10.14 17.43
C CYS A 51 10.08 -8.78 18.04
N THR A 52 9.12 -8.05 17.47
CA THR A 52 8.64 -6.70 17.87
C THR A 52 9.70 -5.60 18.00
N SER A 53 10.96 -5.86 17.64
CA SER A 53 12.07 -4.91 17.75
C SER A 53 11.77 -3.58 17.06
N CYS A 54 11.17 -3.60 15.87
CA CYS A 54 10.80 -2.42 15.09
C CYS A 54 9.87 -1.46 15.85
N TYR A 55 9.02 -1.93 16.76
CA TYR A 55 8.15 -1.04 17.53
C TYR A 55 8.92 -0.18 18.54
N ARG A 56 10.08 -0.64 18.98
CA ARG A 56 10.97 0.08 19.90
C ARG A 56 12.07 0.85 19.17
N THR A 57 12.57 0.33 18.04
CA THR A 57 13.69 0.92 17.30
C THR A 57 13.25 1.80 16.12
N GLY A 58 12.03 1.62 15.64
CA GLY A 58 11.46 2.28 14.46
C GLY A 58 11.89 1.68 13.12
N ARG A 59 12.70 0.61 13.15
CA ARG A 59 13.21 -0.07 11.95
C ARG A 59 13.36 -1.57 12.20
N CYS A 60 13.10 -2.39 11.19
CA CYS A 60 13.38 -3.82 11.25
C CYS A 60 14.90 -4.09 11.35
N HIS A 61 15.31 -5.08 12.15
CA HIS A 61 16.72 -5.49 12.27
C HIS A 61 17.24 -6.25 11.03
N LYS A 62 16.35 -6.62 10.10
CA LYS A 62 16.71 -7.39 8.90
C LYS A 62 17.17 -6.44 7.81
N ASP A 63 18.43 -6.55 7.45
CA ASP A 63 19.03 -5.89 6.30
C ASP A 63 18.79 -6.75 5.04
N ASP A 64 17.75 -6.40 4.28
CA ASP A 64 17.40 -7.04 2.99
C ASP A 64 16.69 -6.05 2.04
N GLY A 65 17.00 -4.76 2.19
CA GLY A 65 16.51 -3.67 1.34
C GLY A 65 15.07 -3.21 1.61
N LEU A 66 14.29 -3.93 2.43
CA LEU A 66 12.90 -3.55 2.67
C LEU A 66 12.74 -2.18 3.36
N GLU A 67 13.59 -1.87 4.34
CA GLU A 67 13.51 -0.59 5.06
C GLU A 67 13.74 0.62 4.13
N GLU A 68 14.54 0.47 3.08
CA GLU A 68 14.78 1.51 2.07
C GLU A 68 13.51 1.79 1.25
N VAL A 69 12.77 0.73 0.90
CA VAL A 69 11.46 0.85 0.25
C VAL A 69 10.47 1.58 1.16
N LEU A 70 10.49 1.28 2.46
CA LEU A 70 9.61 1.92 3.45
C LEU A 70 9.95 3.40 3.65
N ASP A 71 11.22 3.77 3.62
CA ASP A 71 11.66 5.17 3.71
C ASP A 71 11.15 5.99 2.53
N VAL A 72 11.27 5.45 1.31
CA VAL A 72 10.74 6.11 0.09
C VAL A 72 9.22 6.22 0.14
N LEU A 73 8.54 5.16 0.60
CA LEU A 73 7.10 5.17 0.79
C LEU A 73 6.67 6.22 1.85
N ALA A 74 7.40 6.35 2.96
CA ALA A 74 7.10 7.35 3.99
C ALA A 74 7.21 8.80 3.47
N ALA A 75 8.13 9.05 2.53
CA ALA A 75 8.33 10.33 1.87
C ALA A 75 7.31 10.63 0.74
N SER A 76 6.56 9.62 0.29
CA SER A 76 5.56 9.77 -0.77
C SER A 76 4.25 10.40 -0.27
N GLU A 77 3.56 11.07 -1.20
CA GLU A 77 2.24 11.68 -0.97
C GLU A 77 1.11 10.73 -1.40
N GLY A 78 1.40 9.90 -2.41
CA GLY A 78 0.51 8.90 -2.96
C GLY A 78 1.14 7.52 -3.06
N LEU A 79 0.31 6.49 -3.04
CA LEU A 79 0.76 5.11 -3.17
C LEU A 79 -0.13 4.27 -4.09
N VAL A 80 0.47 3.34 -4.81
CA VAL A 80 -0.25 2.29 -5.55
C VAL A 80 0.26 0.95 -5.08
N LEU A 81 -0.64 0.13 -4.52
CA LEU A 81 -0.30 -1.23 -4.07
C LEU A 81 -0.92 -2.24 -5.02
N GLY A 82 -0.10 -2.96 -5.77
CA GLY A 82 -0.55 -4.00 -6.68
C GLY A 82 -0.18 -5.40 -6.23
N THR A 83 -1.11 -6.34 -6.34
CA THR A 83 -0.85 -7.76 -6.08
C THR A 83 -1.57 -8.67 -7.08
N PRO A 84 -1.00 -9.81 -7.48
CA PRO A 84 -1.80 -10.88 -8.02
C PRO A 84 -2.62 -11.52 -6.90
N THR A 85 -3.73 -12.17 -7.28
CA THR A 85 -4.55 -12.97 -6.38
C THR A 85 -4.06 -14.41 -6.41
N TYR A 86 -3.45 -14.88 -5.33
CA TYR A 86 -3.07 -16.29 -5.14
C TYR A 86 -3.84 -16.85 -3.95
N ALA A 87 -4.47 -18.02 -4.14
CA ALA A 87 -5.37 -18.62 -3.14
C ALA A 87 -6.44 -17.66 -2.58
N SER A 88 -7.00 -16.79 -3.43
CA SER A 88 -7.97 -15.74 -3.04
C SER A 88 -7.45 -14.73 -2.00
N ASN A 89 -6.14 -14.50 -1.97
CA ASN A 89 -5.49 -13.52 -1.10
C ASN A 89 -4.42 -12.73 -1.88
N VAL A 90 -3.80 -11.76 -1.22
CA VAL A 90 -2.56 -11.11 -1.72
C VAL A 90 -1.46 -12.16 -1.92
N SER A 91 -0.46 -11.87 -2.74
CA SER A 91 0.68 -12.78 -2.94
C SER A 91 1.49 -12.96 -1.64
N GLY A 92 2.25 -14.06 -1.54
CA GLY A 92 3.18 -14.25 -0.41
C GLY A 92 4.24 -13.14 -0.31
N VAL A 93 4.67 -12.61 -1.46
CA VAL A 93 5.59 -11.46 -1.55
C VAL A 93 4.95 -10.20 -0.93
N MET A 94 3.72 -9.87 -1.33
CA MET A 94 2.99 -8.74 -0.77
C MET A 94 2.68 -8.95 0.72
N LYS A 95 2.34 -10.17 1.13
CA LYS A 95 2.10 -10.48 2.54
C LYS A 95 3.36 -10.29 3.40
N THR A 96 4.53 -10.69 2.89
CA THR A 96 5.81 -10.49 3.58
C THR A 96 6.13 -9.00 3.76
N PHE A 97 5.90 -8.20 2.72
CA PHE A 97 6.00 -6.74 2.78
C PHE A 97 5.08 -6.15 3.85
N ILE A 98 3.81 -6.57 3.86
CA ILE A 98 2.82 -6.13 4.86
C ILE A 98 3.23 -6.50 6.28
N ASP A 99 3.67 -7.75 6.50
CA ASP A 99 4.01 -8.27 7.83
C ASP A 99 5.23 -7.60 8.45
N ARG A 100 6.13 -7.08 7.61
CA ARG A 100 7.37 -6.43 8.05
C ARG A 100 7.31 -4.92 8.07
N GLY A 101 6.47 -4.29 7.25
CA GLY A 101 6.49 -2.85 7.05
C GLY A 101 5.85 -2.00 8.15
N HIS A 102 5.57 -2.58 9.34
CA HIS A 102 5.14 -1.89 10.58
C HIS A 102 4.05 -0.81 10.41
N PHE A 103 3.23 -0.93 9.35
CA PHE A 103 2.37 0.14 8.85
C PHE A 103 1.29 0.59 9.84
N ILE A 104 0.60 -0.39 10.44
CA ILE A 104 -0.63 -0.15 11.21
C ILE A 104 -0.30 0.50 12.55
N MET A 105 0.63 -0.09 13.31
CA MET A 105 1.02 0.43 14.61
C MET A 105 1.59 1.85 14.50
N GLU A 106 2.48 2.10 13.54
CA GLU A 106 3.11 3.42 13.36
C GLU A 106 2.23 4.48 12.69
N ARG A 107 1.07 4.07 12.17
CA ARG A 107 0.27 4.90 11.25
C ARG A 107 1.13 5.45 10.10
N ALA A 108 1.92 4.57 9.49
CA ALA A 108 2.93 4.94 8.49
C ALA A 108 2.34 5.66 7.27
N LEU A 109 1.04 5.44 7.00
CA LEU A 109 0.32 6.02 5.86
C LEU A 109 -0.58 7.21 6.24
N GLN A 110 -0.38 7.81 7.42
CA GLN A 110 -1.16 8.95 7.90
C GLN A 110 -1.30 10.06 6.83
N GLY A 111 -2.52 10.29 6.35
CA GLY A 111 -2.83 11.33 5.38
C GLY A 111 -2.44 11.04 3.93
N ARG A 112 -1.93 9.84 3.61
CA ARG A 112 -1.57 9.46 2.23
C ARG A 112 -2.78 8.94 1.47
N HIS A 113 -2.81 9.19 0.16
CA HIS A 113 -3.83 8.65 -0.75
C HIS A 113 -3.32 7.42 -1.49
N ALA A 114 -4.22 6.47 -1.76
CA ALA A 114 -3.86 5.16 -2.28
C ALA A 114 -4.78 4.67 -3.38
N VAL A 115 -4.23 3.96 -4.35
CA VAL A 115 -4.99 3.04 -5.21
C VAL A 115 -4.52 1.62 -4.96
N THR A 116 -5.48 0.69 -4.82
CA THR A 116 -5.18 -0.74 -4.66
C THR A 116 -5.53 -1.49 -5.93
N VAL A 117 -4.65 -2.40 -6.35
CA VAL A 117 -4.79 -3.17 -7.59
C VAL A 117 -4.67 -4.65 -7.28
N ALA A 118 -5.67 -5.43 -7.69
CA ALA A 118 -5.62 -6.88 -7.64
C ALA A 118 -5.87 -7.46 -9.04
N THR A 119 -5.01 -8.39 -9.45
CA THR A 119 -5.17 -9.09 -10.73
C THR A 119 -5.31 -10.59 -10.52
N GLY A 120 -6.17 -11.29 -11.27
CA GLY A 120 -6.37 -12.73 -11.07
C GLY A 120 -6.84 -13.46 -12.31
N GLY A 121 -6.73 -14.79 -12.28
CA GLY A 121 -7.24 -15.68 -13.33
C GLY A 121 -8.74 -15.96 -13.24
N ASN A 122 -9.32 -15.77 -12.06
CA ASN A 122 -10.70 -16.12 -11.72
C ASN A 122 -11.18 -15.20 -10.57
N ARG A 123 -12.14 -15.66 -9.76
CA ARG A 123 -12.62 -15.00 -8.54
C ARG A 123 -11.51 -14.82 -7.50
N GLY A 124 -11.78 -13.99 -6.49
CA GLY A 124 -10.92 -13.80 -5.30
C GLY A 124 -10.24 -12.42 -5.23
N ALA A 125 -10.21 -11.64 -6.31
CA ALA A 125 -9.61 -10.30 -6.29
C ALA A 125 -10.25 -9.36 -5.25
N GLY A 126 -11.55 -9.51 -4.97
CA GLY A 126 -12.23 -8.72 -3.92
C GLY A 126 -11.64 -8.93 -2.53
N ARG A 127 -11.24 -10.16 -2.17
CA ARG A 127 -10.61 -10.45 -0.86
C ARG A 127 -9.21 -9.85 -0.77
N ALA A 128 -8.40 -10.01 -1.83
CA ALA A 128 -7.08 -9.38 -1.91
C ALA A 128 -7.14 -7.85 -1.83
N LEU A 129 -8.10 -7.23 -2.53
CA LEU A 129 -8.35 -5.78 -2.42
C LEU A 129 -8.78 -5.37 -1.01
N GLY A 130 -9.58 -6.21 -0.33
CA GLY A 130 -9.96 -6.01 1.07
C GLY A 130 -8.76 -5.90 1.99
N VAL A 131 -7.79 -6.82 1.86
CA VAL A 131 -6.53 -6.79 2.64
C VAL A 131 -5.75 -5.52 2.38
N LEU A 132 -5.55 -5.14 1.11
CA LEU A 132 -4.82 -3.90 0.78
C LEU A 132 -5.56 -2.64 1.25
N ARG A 133 -6.89 -2.62 1.17
CA ARG A 133 -7.70 -1.50 1.67
C ARG A 133 -7.55 -1.35 3.18
N GLN A 134 -7.69 -2.45 3.93
CA GLN A 134 -7.54 -2.44 5.38
C GLN A 134 -6.16 -1.96 5.80
N LEU A 135 -5.11 -2.45 5.13
CA LEU A 135 -3.75 -1.97 5.34
C LEU A 135 -3.67 -0.44 5.24
N VAL A 136 -4.19 0.13 4.14
CA VAL A 136 -4.16 1.59 3.93
C VAL A 136 -4.94 2.34 5.01
N VAL A 137 -6.20 1.96 5.23
CA VAL A 137 -7.10 2.68 6.14
C VAL A 137 -6.64 2.58 7.59
N TYR A 138 -6.23 1.39 8.04
CA TYR A 138 -5.81 1.17 9.43
C TYR A 138 -4.46 1.82 9.72
N SER A 139 -3.62 1.99 8.70
CA SER A 139 -2.36 2.74 8.79
C SER A 139 -2.54 4.26 8.64
N GLY A 140 -3.78 4.76 8.60
CA GLY A 140 -4.10 6.19 8.59
C GLY A 140 -4.24 6.83 7.21
N GLY A 141 -4.09 6.07 6.13
CA GLY A 141 -4.25 6.53 4.75
C GLY A 141 -5.69 6.52 4.24
N ARG A 142 -5.89 6.86 2.97
CA ARG A 142 -7.19 6.85 2.28
C ARG A 142 -7.09 6.13 0.95
N VAL A 143 -8.03 5.24 0.69
CA VAL A 143 -8.16 4.58 -0.62
C VAL A 143 -9.02 5.45 -1.53
N SER A 144 -8.40 5.98 -2.58
CA SER A 144 -9.03 6.77 -3.64
C SER A 144 -9.80 5.88 -4.62
N ASP A 145 -9.22 4.73 -5.00
CA ASP A 145 -9.89 3.75 -5.87
C ASP A 145 -9.32 2.33 -5.70
N SER A 146 -10.05 1.34 -6.21
CA SER A 146 -9.64 -0.06 -6.23
C SER A 146 -9.93 -0.71 -7.58
N ILE A 147 -8.91 -1.35 -8.15
CA ILE A 147 -8.97 -1.98 -9.47
C ILE A 147 -8.87 -3.49 -9.31
N SER A 148 -9.88 -4.19 -9.80
CA SER A 148 -9.84 -5.64 -10.02
C SER A 148 -9.71 -5.90 -11.51
N ALA A 149 -8.67 -6.63 -11.92
CA ALA A 149 -8.48 -7.10 -13.29
C ALA A 149 -8.49 -8.63 -13.31
N ILE A 150 -9.60 -9.19 -13.79
CA ILE A 150 -9.72 -10.64 -14.00
C ILE A 150 -9.54 -10.91 -15.50
N GLN A 151 -8.63 -11.83 -15.83
CA GLN A 151 -8.39 -12.24 -17.20
C GLN A 151 -7.77 -13.64 -17.25
N HIS A 152 -7.74 -14.24 -18.44
CA HIS A 152 -7.03 -15.50 -18.64
C HIS A 152 -5.52 -15.34 -18.36
N PHE A 153 -4.90 -16.42 -17.90
CA PHE A 153 -3.49 -16.40 -17.54
C PHE A 153 -2.62 -15.98 -18.75
N ASN A 154 -1.58 -15.18 -18.50
CA ASN A 154 -0.67 -14.62 -19.51
C ASN A 154 -1.29 -13.72 -20.58
N THR A 155 -2.58 -13.37 -20.49
CA THR A 155 -3.17 -12.35 -21.36
C THR A 155 -2.85 -10.94 -20.88
N ASP A 156 -2.85 -9.99 -21.81
CA ASP A 156 -2.70 -8.58 -21.47
C ASP A 156 -3.98 -8.03 -20.80
N PRO A 157 -3.92 -7.62 -19.52
CA PRO A 157 -5.09 -7.01 -18.89
C PRO A 157 -5.58 -5.74 -19.59
N LEU A 158 -4.72 -5.05 -20.34
CA LEU A 158 -5.03 -3.75 -20.94
C LEU A 158 -5.41 -3.83 -22.43
N ALA A 159 -5.59 -5.05 -22.96
CA ALA A 159 -6.18 -5.25 -24.29
C ALA A 159 -7.65 -4.80 -24.33
N ASP A 160 -8.36 -4.86 -23.20
CA ASP A 160 -9.69 -4.31 -23.03
C ASP A 160 -9.63 -2.79 -22.83
N SER A 161 -10.17 -2.02 -23.79
CA SER A 161 -10.22 -0.56 -23.75
C SER A 161 -10.97 -0.04 -22.52
N HIS A 162 -12.03 -0.72 -22.07
CA HIS A 162 -12.77 -0.31 -20.88
C HIS A 162 -11.89 -0.40 -19.63
N ARG A 163 -11.07 -1.46 -19.53
CA ARG A 163 -10.13 -1.61 -18.42
C ARG A 163 -9.02 -0.57 -18.45
N ARG A 164 -8.46 -0.28 -19.63
CA ARG A 164 -7.47 0.80 -19.80
C ARG A 164 -8.02 2.14 -19.29
N HIS A 165 -9.23 2.51 -19.71
CA HIS A 165 -9.89 3.73 -19.21
C HIS A 165 -10.15 3.70 -17.70
N ARG A 166 -10.46 2.53 -17.12
CA ARG A 166 -10.60 2.40 -15.66
C ARG A 166 -9.28 2.65 -14.93
N VAL A 167 -8.17 2.12 -15.45
CA VAL A 167 -6.82 2.33 -14.89
C VAL A 167 -6.41 3.80 -14.97
N GLU A 168 -6.66 4.45 -16.11
CA GLU A 168 -6.40 5.89 -16.27
C GLU A 168 -7.24 6.73 -15.30
N ARG A 169 -8.55 6.48 -15.21
CA ARG A 169 -9.43 7.22 -14.28
C ARG A 169 -9.02 7.05 -12.82
N ALA A 170 -8.64 5.84 -12.41
CA ALA A 170 -8.19 5.59 -11.04
C ALA A 170 -6.87 6.33 -10.74
N THR A 171 -5.96 6.40 -11.71
CA THR A 171 -4.71 7.17 -11.59
C THR A 171 -4.99 8.66 -11.50
N ASP A 172 -5.87 9.18 -12.35
CA ASP A 172 -6.28 10.59 -12.33
C ASP A 172 -6.95 10.95 -11.00
N ARG A 173 -7.75 10.02 -10.45
CA ARG A 173 -8.37 10.19 -9.14
C ARG A 173 -7.36 10.23 -8.01
N LEU A 174 -6.36 9.34 -8.02
CA LEU A 174 -5.26 9.37 -7.06
C LEU A 174 -4.56 10.73 -7.08
N CYS A 175 -4.14 11.18 -8.26
CA CYS A 175 -3.41 12.45 -8.42
C CYS A 175 -4.27 13.65 -8.01
N SER A 176 -5.55 13.65 -8.39
CA SER A 176 -6.51 14.67 -7.97
C SER A 176 -6.70 14.70 -6.45
N ASP A 177 -6.78 13.53 -5.80
CA ASP A 177 -6.97 13.46 -4.35
C ASP A 177 -5.69 13.84 -3.59
N ILE A 178 -4.50 13.65 -4.16
CA ILE A 178 -3.25 14.18 -3.58
C ILE A 178 -3.23 15.71 -3.62
N LEU A 179 -3.57 16.31 -4.76
CA LEU A 179 -3.52 17.77 -4.95
C LEU A 179 -4.69 18.52 -4.28
N SER A 180 -5.86 17.89 -4.24
CA SER A 180 -7.07 18.46 -3.67
C SER A 180 -7.81 17.39 -2.88
N PRO A 181 -7.36 17.13 -1.63
CA PRO A 181 -7.85 16.03 -0.81
C PRO A 181 -9.36 16.04 -0.65
N ARG A 182 -10.01 15.01 -1.20
CA ARG A 182 -11.44 14.77 -0.97
C ARG A 182 -11.65 14.26 0.44
N HIS A 183 -12.75 14.67 1.04
CA HIS A 183 -13.15 14.13 2.32
C HIS A 183 -13.71 12.71 2.15
N HIS A 184 -13.12 11.73 2.85
CA HIS A 184 -13.58 10.35 2.90
C HIS A 184 -14.12 10.04 4.32
N PRO A 185 -15.37 10.43 4.65
CA PRO A 185 -15.87 10.39 6.02
C PRO A 185 -15.92 8.97 6.60
N LEU A 186 -16.40 7.99 5.82
CA LEU A 186 -16.49 6.60 6.27
C LEU A 186 -15.11 5.97 6.56
N GLN A 187 -14.12 6.21 5.69
CA GLN A 187 -12.76 5.73 5.90
C GLN A 187 -12.09 6.43 7.09
N THR A 188 -12.40 7.71 7.29
CA THR A 188 -11.90 8.49 8.43
C THR A 188 -12.46 7.97 9.73
N MET A 189 -13.77 7.70 9.78
CA MET A 189 -14.42 7.10 10.93
C MET A 189 -13.88 5.70 11.22
N GLU A 190 -13.74 4.85 10.20
CA GLU A 190 -13.15 3.51 10.32
C GLU A 190 -11.71 3.56 10.88
N SER A 191 -10.85 4.38 10.27
CA SER A 191 -9.45 4.57 10.73
C SER A 191 -9.39 5.12 12.16
N SER A 192 -10.27 6.07 12.51
CA SER A 192 -10.34 6.66 13.85
C SER A 192 -10.79 5.66 14.89
N LEU A 193 -11.81 4.85 14.61
CA LEU A 193 -12.30 3.82 15.52
C LEU A 193 -11.22 2.79 15.82
N VAL A 194 -10.60 2.22 14.77
CA VAL A 194 -9.55 1.20 14.91
C VAL A 194 -8.37 1.76 15.71
N PHE A 195 -7.99 3.02 15.47
CA PHE A 195 -6.88 3.63 16.17
C PHE A 195 -7.19 3.98 17.61
N ASN A 196 -8.24 4.78 17.85
CA ASN A 196 -8.52 5.34 19.17
C ASN A 196 -9.09 4.32 20.15
N VAL A 197 -9.80 3.29 19.66
CA VAL A 197 -10.38 2.24 20.52
C VAL A 197 -9.49 1.01 20.61
N GLY A 198 -8.72 0.69 19.57
CA GLY A 198 -7.88 -0.51 19.52
C GLY A 198 -6.40 -0.22 19.73
N ILE A 199 -5.75 0.32 18.70
CA ILE A 199 -4.28 0.41 18.62
C ILE A 199 -3.70 1.32 19.71
N LYS A 200 -4.25 2.53 19.85
CA LYS A 200 -3.70 3.57 20.74
C LYS A 200 -3.73 3.12 22.21
N PRO A 201 -4.85 2.62 22.77
CA PRO A 201 -4.85 2.09 24.13
C PRO A 201 -3.86 0.95 24.35
N HIS A 202 -3.77 0.00 23.40
CA HIS A 202 -2.85 -1.14 23.48
C HIS A 202 -1.38 -0.69 23.53
N VAL A 203 -0.98 0.19 22.62
CA VAL A 203 0.39 0.73 22.54
C VAL A 203 0.75 1.55 23.79
N LEU A 204 -0.17 2.37 24.28
CA LEU A 204 0.09 3.21 25.47
C LEU A 204 0.17 2.38 26.76
N ALA A 205 -0.53 1.25 26.84
CA ALA A 205 -0.43 0.33 27.97
C ALA A 205 0.97 -0.32 28.08
N GLU A 206 1.65 -0.52 26.95
CA GLU A 206 2.99 -1.13 26.86
C GLU A 206 4.04 -0.14 26.32
N ALA A 207 3.93 1.15 26.67
CA ALA A 207 4.64 2.26 26.00
C ALA A 207 6.15 2.06 25.81
N GLU A 208 6.85 1.41 26.73
CA GLU A 208 8.29 1.13 26.63
C GLU A 208 8.62 0.24 25.42
N GLY A 209 7.80 -0.78 25.16
CA GLY A 209 7.93 -1.69 24.02
C GLY A 209 7.60 -1.05 22.66
N TYR A 210 6.95 0.12 22.68
CA TYR A 210 6.46 0.84 21.50
C TYR A 210 7.02 2.27 21.41
N SER A 211 8.17 2.53 22.05
CA SER A 211 8.74 3.88 22.13
C SER A 211 8.98 4.53 20.76
N ALA A 212 9.44 3.77 19.75
CA ALA A 212 9.58 4.30 18.40
C ALA A 212 8.24 4.53 17.70
N VAL A 213 7.24 3.67 17.91
CA VAL A 213 5.87 3.87 17.42
C VAL A 213 5.29 5.18 17.95
N ILE A 214 5.39 5.42 19.26
CA ILE A 214 4.91 6.65 19.91
C ILE A 214 5.66 7.87 19.37
N ALA A 215 6.99 7.76 19.16
CA ALA A 215 7.76 8.82 18.53
C ALA A 215 7.31 9.05 17.07
N SER A 216 6.96 7.99 16.34
CA SER A 216 6.42 8.02 14.97
C SER A 216 5.10 8.80 14.91
N TRP A 217 4.23 8.62 15.90
CA TRP A 217 2.96 9.36 16.04
C TRP A 217 3.20 10.84 16.30
N LYS A 218 4.07 11.18 17.27
CA LYS A 218 4.42 12.57 17.58
C LYS A 218 4.97 13.31 16.36
N ARG A 219 5.88 12.68 15.60
CA ARG A 219 6.44 13.26 14.35
C ARG A 219 5.37 13.53 13.29
N ARG A 220 4.26 12.81 13.31
CA ARG A 220 3.14 12.93 12.37
C ARG A 220 1.99 13.78 12.90
N GLY A 221 2.14 14.40 14.06
CA GLY A 221 1.08 15.20 14.70
C GLY A 221 -0.15 14.37 15.09
N ILE A 222 0.08 13.12 15.50
CA ILE A 222 -0.97 12.24 16.03
C ILE A 222 -0.90 12.30 17.55
N ASP A 223 -1.93 12.90 18.16
CA ASP A 223 -2.12 12.98 19.61
C ASP A 223 -2.64 11.68 20.21
#